data_AF-A0A2I9CYI2-F1
#
_entry.id   AF-A0A2I9CYI2-F1
#
_cell.length_a   1.000
_cell.length_b   1.000
_cell.length_c   1.000
_cell.angle_alpha   90.00
_cell.angle_beta   90.00
_cell.angle_gamma   90.00
#
_symmetry.space_group_name_H-M   'P 1'
#
loop_
_entity.id
_entity.type
_entity.pdbx_description
1 polymer ?
#
loop_
_entity_poly.entity_id
_entity_poly.type
_entity_poly.pdbx_seq_one_letter_code
_entity_poly.pdbx_strand_id
1 'polypeptide(L)'
;MTLRLNLGRYLQEHDISAYRLVQEVKGRVAPGTVYSLARKPAQRIDLDTVAKILQALERVRGQKVEITEMLEDTPDAMLTTPPVYDASNRKVFKYNGYRATVAPGPSAQEILDDLRGHTE
;
A
#
# COMPACT_ATOMS: atom_id res chain seq x y z
N MET A 1 -0.11 0.31 -6.18
CA MET A 1 1.22 -0.30 -5.97
C MET A 1 1.73 0.31 -4.69
N THR A 2 1.76 -0.48 -3.63
CA THR A 2 2.09 0.00 -2.29
C THR A 2 3.39 -0.65 -1.86
N LEU A 3 4.41 0.16 -1.57
CA LEU A 3 5.70 -0.33 -1.06
C LEU A 3 5.64 -0.51 0.46
N ARG A 4 6.21 -1.61 0.94
CA ARG A 4 6.35 -1.92 2.38
C ARG A 4 7.80 -2.28 2.69
N LEU A 5 8.29 -1.87 3.86
CA LEU A 5 9.60 -2.27 4.35
C LEU A 5 9.45 -3.59 5.14
N ASN A 6 10.17 -4.63 4.72
CA ASN A 6 10.20 -5.92 5.39
C ASN A 6 11.61 -6.22 5.95
N LEU A 7 11.89 -5.68 7.13
CA LEU A 7 13.12 -5.97 7.86
C LEU A 7 13.18 -7.43 8.31
N GLY A 8 12.04 -8.04 8.66
CA GLY A 8 11.97 -9.43 9.11
C GLY A 8 12.50 -10.42 8.07
N ARG A 9 12.04 -10.30 6.83
CA ARG A 9 12.52 -11.11 5.71
C ARG A 9 14.03 -10.96 5.53
N TYR A 10 14.50 -9.72 5.48
CA TYR A 10 15.91 -9.43 5.31
C TYR A 10 16.79 -10.06 6.40
N LEU A 11 16.37 -9.94 7.67
CA LEU A 11 17.08 -10.55 8.79
C LEU A 11 17.14 -12.07 8.68
N GLN A 12 16.08 -12.72 8.21
CA GLN A 12 16.05 -14.17 7.98
C GLN A 12 16.97 -14.60 6.84
N GLU A 13 16.96 -13.88 5.71
CA GLU A 13 17.79 -14.20 4.54
C GLU A 13 19.30 -14.12 4.84
N HIS A 14 19.69 -13.25 5.78
CA HIS A 14 21.08 -13.03 6.16
C HIS A 14 21.49 -13.67 7.50
N ASP A 15 20.63 -14.50 8.10
CA ASP A 15 20.86 -15.16 9.39
C ASP A 15 21.26 -14.19 10.53
N ILE A 16 20.62 -13.01 10.54
CA ILE A 16 20.84 -11.96 11.54
C ILE A 16 19.69 -12.00 12.54
N SER A 17 20.01 -12.23 13.82
CA SER A 17 19.00 -12.14 14.87
C SER A 17 18.57 -10.69 15.11
N ALA A 18 17.27 -10.46 15.33
CA ALA A 18 16.75 -9.15 15.71
C ALA A 18 17.43 -8.61 16.99
N TYR A 19 17.79 -9.50 17.91
CA TYR A 19 18.55 -9.15 19.11
C TYR A 19 19.92 -8.54 18.78
N ARG A 20 20.66 -9.12 17.82
CA ARG A 20 21.95 -8.60 17.38
C ARG A 20 21.80 -7.19 16.82
N LEU A 21 20.78 -6.96 16.00
CA LEU A 21 20.48 -5.62 15.49
C LEU A 21 20.13 -4.64 16.62
N VAL A 22 19.36 -5.05 17.63
CA VAL A 22 19.03 -4.24 18.81
C VAL A 22 20.30 -3.81 19.57
N GLN A 23 21.30 -4.68 19.70
CA GLN A 23 22.56 -4.31 20.36
C GLN A 23 23.30 -3.22 19.58
N GLU A 24 23.29 -3.29 18.25
CA GLU A 24 23.98 -2.33 17.38
C GLU A 24 23.28 -0.96 17.32
N VAL A 25 21.95 -0.92 17.45
CA VAL A 25 21.18 0.34 17.47
C VAL A 25 20.91 0.86 18.89
N LYS A 26 21.50 0.24 19.92
CA LYS A 26 21.26 0.59 21.33
C LYS A 26 21.51 2.09 21.58
N GLY A 27 20.52 2.74 22.21
CA GLY A 27 20.57 4.18 22.49
C GLY A 27 20.24 5.08 21.29
N ARG A 28 19.98 4.52 20.10
CA ARG A 28 19.61 5.28 18.88
C ARG A 28 18.20 4.97 18.40
N VAL A 29 17.77 3.73 18.56
CA VAL A 29 16.43 3.24 18.21
C VAL A 29 15.89 2.43 19.39
N ALA A 30 14.61 2.60 19.70
CA ALA A 30 13.96 1.82 20.75
C ALA A 30 13.93 0.33 20.37
N PRO A 31 14.28 -0.60 21.28
CA PRO A 31 14.25 -2.04 20.99
C PRO A 31 12.89 -2.52 20.49
N GLY A 32 11.80 -1.97 21.05
CA GLY A 32 10.44 -2.28 20.62
C GLY A 32 10.21 -2.00 19.14
N THR A 33 10.75 -0.89 18.62
CA THR A 33 10.67 -0.56 17.19
C THR A 33 11.36 -1.63 16.34
N VAL A 34 12.58 -2.04 16.70
CA VAL A 34 13.31 -3.07 15.96
C VAL A 34 12.54 -4.39 15.94
N TYR A 35 12.03 -4.84 17.10
CA TYR A 35 11.24 -6.07 17.17
C TYR A 35 9.91 -5.97 16.41
N SER A 36 9.24 -4.82 16.45
CA SER A 36 8.03 -4.59 15.67
C SER A 36 8.30 -4.71 14.16
N LEU A 37 9.40 -4.11 13.69
CA LEU A 37 9.82 -4.16 12.28
C LEU A 37 10.30 -5.54 11.83
N ALA A 38 10.98 -6.28 12.72
CA ALA A 38 11.39 -7.65 12.45
C ALA A 38 10.20 -8.61 12.40
N ARG A 39 9.11 -8.31 13.11
CA ARG A 39 7.92 -9.19 13.17
C ARG A 39 6.95 -8.99 12.02
N LYS A 40 6.76 -7.75 11.55
CA LYS A 40 5.78 -7.41 10.51
C LYS A 40 6.32 -6.35 9.56
N PRO A 41 6.03 -6.46 8.25
CA PRO A 41 6.30 -5.39 7.30
C PRO A 41 5.59 -4.11 7.72
N ALA A 42 6.27 -2.98 7.55
CA ALA A 42 5.77 -1.68 7.95
C ALA A 42 5.68 -0.74 6.75
N GLN A 43 4.56 -0.02 6.68
CA GLN A 43 4.24 0.89 5.58
C GLN A 43 4.63 2.34 5.90
N ARG A 44 4.64 2.71 7.18
CA ARG A 44 5.01 4.05 7.65
C ARG A 44 6.09 3.91 8.70
N ILE A 45 7.30 4.34 8.36
CA ILE A 45 8.44 4.41 9.26
C ILE A 45 9.09 5.77 9.03
N ASP A 46 9.57 6.33 10.13
CA ASP A 46 10.37 7.55 10.09
C ASP A 46 11.73 7.33 9.39
N LEU A 47 12.10 8.22 8.48
CA LEU A 47 13.32 8.09 7.66
C LEU A 47 14.60 8.05 8.50
N ASP A 48 14.67 8.75 9.63
CA ASP A 48 15.84 8.72 10.51
C ASP A 48 15.97 7.34 11.18
N THR A 49 14.85 6.70 11.54
CA THR A 49 14.85 5.31 12.03
C THR A 49 15.36 4.34 10.95
N VAL A 50 14.94 4.51 9.70
CA VAL A 50 15.44 3.68 8.58
C VAL A 50 16.95 3.85 8.40
N ALA A 51 17.43 5.09 8.37
CA ALA A 51 18.85 5.38 8.20
C ALA A 51 19.70 4.76 9.32
N LYS A 52 19.25 4.84 10.57
CA LYS A 52 19.92 4.22 11.73
C LYS A 52 19.96 2.69 11.63
N ILE A 53 18.88 2.06 11.18
CA ILE A 53 18.81 0.61 10.97
C ILE A 53 19.76 0.19 9.84
N LEU A 54 19.73 0.87 8.70
CA LEU A 54 20.62 0.60 7.56
C LEU A 54 22.08 0.67 7.97
N GLN A 55 22.50 1.75 8.63
CA GLN A 55 23.87 1.89 9.14
C GLN A 55 24.25 0.79 10.12
N ALA A 56 23.32 0.32 10.96
CA ALA A 56 23.60 -0.78 11.87
C ALA A 56 23.74 -2.11 11.12
N LEU A 57 22.90 -2.37 10.12
CA LEU A 57 23.01 -3.55 9.26
C LEU A 57 24.33 -3.56 8.48
N GLU A 58 24.80 -2.40 8.00
CA GLU A 58 26.11 -2.26 7.35
C GLU A 58 27.25 -2.66 8.28
N ARG A 59 27.20 -2.26 9.56
CA ARG A 59 28.19 -2.65 10.56
C ARG A 59 28.14 -4.15 10.87
N VAL A 60 26.93 -4.73 10.97
CA VAL A 60 26.75 -6.16 11.23
C VAL A 60 27.28 -7.01 10.07
N ARG A 61 27.01 -6.60 8.83
CA ARG A 61 27.40 -7.33 7.62
C ARG A 61 28.83 -7.03 7.15
N GLY A 62 29.39 -5.88 7.50
CA GLY A 62 30.66 -5.41 6.97
C GLY A 62 30.60 -4.99 5.49
N GLN A 63 29.41 -4.75 4.96
CA GLN A 63 29.17 -4.38 3.55
C GLN A 63 27.96 -3.46 3.47
N LYS A 64 27.89 -2.68 2.39
CA LYS A 64 26.81 -1.72 2.14
C LYS A 64 25.46 -2.46 2.05
N VAL A 65 24.44 -1.90 2.68
CA VAL A 65 23.07 -2.44 2.66
C VAL A 65 22.17 -1.43 1.98
N GLU A 66 21.53 -1.84 0.89
CA GLU A 66 20.62 -0.98 0.14
C GLU A 66 19.19 -1.17 0.66
N ILE A 67 18.44 -0.07 0.73
CA ILE A 67 17.04 -0.11 1.20
C ILE A 67 16.15 -0.98 0.31
N THR A 68 16.47 -1.06 -0.99
CA THR A 68 15.74 -1.86 -1.98
C THR A 68 15.74 -3.35 -1.66
N GLU A 69 16.76 -3.86 -0.98
CA GLU A 69 16.84 -5.25 -0.54
C GLU A 69 15.73 -5.61 0.46
N MET A 70 15.17 -4.61 1.16
CA MET A 70 14.12 -4.78 2.18
C MET A 70 12.74 -4.32 1.70
N LEU A 71 12.63 -3.68 0.54
CA LEU A 71 11.36 -3.19 0.03
C LEU A 71 10.60 -4.31 -0.69
N GLU A 72 9.31 -4.39 -0.39
CA GLU A 72 8.39 -5.34 -1.00
C GLU A 72 7.26 -4.59 -1.68
N ASP A 73 6.91 -5.07 -2.87
CA ASP A 73 5.74 -4.60 -3.60
C ASP A 73 4.50 -5.35 -3.12
N THR A 74 3.51 -4.61 -2.66
CA THR A 74 2.18 -5.17 -2.44
C THR A 74 1.27 -4.72 -3.58
N PRO A 75 0.76 -5.65 -4.41
CA PRO A 75 -0.23 -5.30 -5.41
C PRO A 75 -1.44 -4.72 -4.70
N ASP A 76 -1.88 -3.57 -5.18
CA ASP A 76 -3.10 -2.92 -4.70
C ASP A 76 -4.27 -3.83 -5.07
N ALA A 77 -4.81 -4.56 -4.10
CA ALA A 77 -5.90 -5.52 -4.32
C ALA A 77 -7.23 -4.87 -4.74
N MET A 78 -7.26 -3.56 -5.05
CA MET A 78 -8.50 -2.79 -5.21
C MET A 78 -8.82 -2.35 -6.63
N LEU A 79 -8.10 -2.79 -7.67
CA LEU A 79 -8.34 -2.30 -9.04
C LEU A 79 -8.73 -3.36 -10.08
N THR A 80 -8.92 -4.62 -9.71
CA THR A 80 -9.18 -5.68 -10.71
C THR A 80 -10.62 -6.15 -10.79
N THR A 81 -11.47 -5.86 -9.80
CA THR A 81 -12.89 -6.17 -9.86
C THR A 81 -13.68 -4.94 -10.32
N PRO A 82 -14.22 -4.92 -11.56
CA PRO A 82 -15.22 -3.92 -11.91
C PRO A 82 -16.39 -4.02 -10.92
N PRO A 83 -16.97 -2.90 -10.48
CA PRO A 83 -18.14 -2.94 -9.62
C PRO A 83 -19.25 -3.72 -10.34
N VAL A 84 -19.64 -4.86 -9.76
CA VAL A 84 -20.78 -5.63 -10.27
C VAL A 84 -22.05 -4.93 -9.83
N TYR A 85 -22.84 -4.45 -10.78
CA TYR A 85 -24.14 -3.86 -10.49
C TYR A 85 -25.08 -4.92 -9.90
N ASP A 86 -25.47 -4.76 -8.62
CA ASP A 86 -26.48 -5.58 -7.97
C ASP A 86 -27.88 -4.96 -8.16
N ALA A 87 -28.64 -5.53 -9.08
CA ALA A 87 -30.02 -5.09 -9.37
C ALA A 87 -30.96 -5.23 -8.15
N SER A 88 -30.65 -6.14 -7.22
CA SER A 88 -31.48 -6.43 -6.03
C SER A 88 -31.36 -5.33 -4.98
N ASN A 89 -30.19 -4.71 -4.86
CA ASN A 89 -29.90 -3.62 -3.93
C ASN A 89 -29.95 -2.23 -4.58
N ARG A 90 -30.63 -2.09 -5.72
CA ARG A 90 -30.77 -0.78 -6.37
C ARG A 90 -31.40 0.23 -5.41
N LYS A 91 -30.71 1.35 -5.17
CA LYS A 91 -31.31 2.47 -4.42
C LYS A 91 -32.47 3.04 -5.25
N VAL A 92 -33.67 2.97 -4.68
CA VAL A 92 -34.85 3.59 -5.28
C VAL A 92 -34.94 5.01 -4.76
N PHE A 93 -34.73 5.98 -5.63
CA PHE A 93 -34.94 7.39 -5.30
C PHE A 93 -36.44 7.66 -5.17
N LYS A 94 -36.83 8.31 -4.06
CA LYS A 94 -38.19 8.78 -3.81
C LYS A 94 -38.16 10.29 -3.69
N TYR A 95 -39.08 10.97 -4.37
CA TYR A 95 -39.28 12.41 -4.23
C TYR A 95 -40.71 12.64 -3.74
N ASN A 96 -40.85 13.38 -2.63
CA ASN A 96 -42.13 13.69 -2.02
C ASN A 96 -43.04 12.46 -1.78
N GLY A 97 -42.47 11.35 -1.31
CA GLY A 97 -43.21 10.10 -1.05
C GLY A 97 -43.49 9.22 -2.28
N TYR A 98 -43.37 9.74 -3.50
CA TYR A 98 -43.55 9.00 -4.74
C TYR A 98 -42.22 8.44 -5.27
N ARG A 99 -42.29 7.27 -5.90
CA ARG A 99 -41.13 6.64 -6.56
C ARG A 99 -40.73 7.50 -7.76
N ALA A 100 -39.51 8.01 -7.78
CA ALA A 100 -38.99 8.73 -8.93
C ALA A 100 -38.65 7.71 -10.03
N THR A 101 -39.36 7.77 -11.14
CA THR A 101 -39.00 7.05 -12.37
C THR A 101 -38.08 7.98 -13.15
N VAL A 102 -36.78 7.69 -13.15
CA VAL A 102 -35.84 8.44 -14.00
C VAL A 102 -35.95 7.80 -15.39
N ALA A 103 -36.35 8.59 -16.40
CA ALA A 103 -36.25 8.12 -17.78
C ALA A 103 -34.77 7.80 -18.05
N PRO A 104 -34.46 6.67 -18.72
CA PRO A 104 -33.08 6.38 -19.09
C PRO A 104 -32.55 7.54 -19.93
N GLY A 105 -31.44 8.14 -19.49
CA GLY A 105 -30.72 9.13 -20.29
C GLY A 105 -30.05 8.45 -21.51
N PRO A 106 -29.50 9.25 -22.44
CA PRO A 106 -28.76 8.71 -23.58
C PRO A 106 -27.65 7.78 -23.10
N SER A 107 -27.47 6.69 -23.83
CA SER A 107 -26.42 5.71 -23.59
C SER A 107 -25.03 6.36 -23.69
N ALA A 108 -24.04 5.75 -23.05
CA ALA A 108 -22.66 6.23 -23.13
C ALA A 108 -22.14 6.29 -24.59
N GLN A 109 -22.64 5.43 -25.48
CA GLN A 109 -22.30 5.45 -26.90
C GLN A 109 -22.92 6.66 -27.60
N GLU A 110 -24.21 6.94 -27.37
CA GLU A 110 -24.88 8.12 -27.93
C GLU A 110 -24.20 9.43 -27.48
N ILE A 111 -23.76 9.53 -26.22
CA ILE A 111 -23.01 10.70 -25.72
C ILE A 111 -21.67 10.85 -26.44
N LEU A 112 -20.98 9.74 -26.71
CA LEU A 112 -19.67 9.75 -27.39
C LEU A 112 -19.78 10.09 -28.87
N ASP A 113 -20.86 9.66 -29.53
CA ASP A 113 -21.13 9.99 -30.93
C ASP A 113 -21.56 11.46 -31.09
N ASP A 114 -22.39 11.99 -30.19
CA ASP A 114 -22.78 13.42 -30.15
C ASP A 114 -21.56 14.34 -29.97
N LEU A 115 -20.65 13.99 -29.06
CA LEU A 115 -19.40 14.73 -28.86
C LEU A 115 -18.46 14.69 -30.07
N ARG A 116 -18.50 13.64 -30.90
CA ARG A 116 -17.72 13.58 -32.16
C ARG A 116 -18.37 14.33 -33.30
N GLY A 117 -19.70 14.46 -33.31
CA GLY A 117 -20.45 15.19 -34.34
C GLY A 117 -20.29 16.72 -34.25
N HIS A 118 -19.79 17.25 -33.13
CA HIS A 118 -19.57 18.68 -32.91
C HIS A 118 -18.13 19.17 -33.25
N THR A 119 -17.32 18.35 -33.92
CA THR A 119 -15.96 18.68 -34.38
C THR A 119 -15.87 18.92 -35.90
N GLU A 120 -16.84 19.63 -36.48
CA GLU A 120 -16.75 20.22 -37.83
C GLU A 120 -16.86 21.75 -37.80
#